data_AF-A0A949G8E0-F1
#
_entry.id   AF-A0A949G8E0-F1
#
_cell.length_a   1.000
_cell.length_b   1.000
_cell.length_c   1.000
_cell.angle_alpha   90.00
_cell.angle_beta   90.00
_cell.angle_gamma   90.00
#
_symmetry.space_group_name_H-M   'P 1'
#
loop_
_entity.id
_entity.type
_entity.pdbx_description
1 polymer ?
#
loop_
_entity_poly.entity_id
_entity_poly.type
_entity_poly.pdbx_seq_one_letter_code
_entity_poly.pdbx_strand_id
1 'polypeptide(L)'
;VVNRHSFEKVASAVPLVLFAFTGWEMTAFLAEDMENPKQDLPRSIWASFVIVVILYGLVAWTVATYAEQEPLWVNAPVLAMSTKWLGEGGSKIVGMLITALVLANVIAAFTSASRAIFSAGRDGLLPRSVGTTTSQGSPIFAIFLTYVIFILVILATYIDGFNVSTLLQLAGQNFFVLYLLSAAGYVVLQRSLVHKWLGYFAFVIVVASMSLFSLAGLLYCGLLGVLGYYITNIEYKFKSI
;
A
#
# COMPACT_ATOMS: atom_id res chain seq x y z
N VAL A 1 -32.92 12.95 4.25
CA VAL A 1 -32.30 13.66 3.11
C VAL A 1 -30.78 13.53 3.26
N VAL A 2 -30.17 12.53 2.61
CA VAL A 2 -28.70 12.46 2.54
C VAL A 2 -28.28 13.57 1.59
N ASN A 3 -27.74 14.65 2.13
CA ASN A 3 -27.36 15.83 1.37
C ASN A 3 -26.21 15.46 0.41
N ARG A 4 -26.15 16.01 -0.82
CA ARG A 4 -25.06 15.70 -1.78
C ARG A 4 -23.67 15.87 -1.17
N HIS A 5 -23.50 16.88 -0.32
CA HIS A 5 -22.26 17.11 0.44
C HIS A 5 -21.90 15.98 1.42
N SER A 6 -22.87 15.27 1.98
CA SER A 6 -22.61 14.10 2.82
C SER A 6 -22.11 12.92 2.00
N PHE A 7 -22.68 12.72 0.81
CA PHE A 7 -22.26 11.66 -0.12
C PHE A 7 -20.83 11.91 -0.64
N GLU A 8 -20.52 13.14 -1.04
CA GLU A 8 -19.17 13.52 -1.49
C GLU A 8 -18.11 13.31 -0.41
N LYS A 9 -18.42 13.66 0.85
CA LYS A 9 -17.52 13.43 1.98
C LYS A 9 -17.27 11.94 2.21
N VAL A 10 -18.33 11.12 2.19
CA VAL A 10 -18.20 9.66 2.33
C VAL A 10 -17.38 9.09 1.18
N ALA A 11 -17.68 9.47 -0.06
CA ALA A 11 -16.96 9.02 -1.26
C ALA A 11 -15.46 9.36 -1.18
N SER A 12 -15.10 10.55 -0.70
CA SER A 12 -13.70 10.97 -0.54
C SER A 12 -12.92 10.18 0.52
N ALA A 13 -13.61 9.55 1.47
CA ALA A 13 -12.98 8.74 2.53
C ALA A 13 -12.78 7.28 2.11
N VAL A 14 -13.57 6.76 1.16
CA VAL A 14 -13.51 5.34 0.73
C VAL A 14 -12.10 4.92 0.29
N PRO A 15 -11.36 5.68 -0.53
CA PRO A 15 -9.98 5.33 -0.91
C PRO A 15 -9.02 5.13 0.28
N LEU A 16 -9.16 5.96 1.32
CA LEU A 16 -8.34 5.87 2.53
C LEU A 16 -8.69 4.62 3.34
N VAL A 17 -9.98 4.27 3.40
CA VAL A 17 -10.44 3.03 4.03
C VAL A 17 -9.91 1.82 3.24
N LEU A 18 -10.02 1.82 1.91
CA LEU A 18 -9.49 0.75 1.06
C LEU A 18 -7.99 0.57 1.27
N PHE A 19 -7.23 1.67 1.34
CA PHE A 19 -5.81 1.63 1.68
C PHE A 19 -5.55 1.01 3.05
N ALA A 20 -6.32 1.36 4.08
CA ALA A 20 -6.16 0.81 5.42
C ALA A 20 -6.37 -0.72 5.49
N PHE A 21 -7.13 -1.30 4.55
CA PHE A 21 -7.33 -2.75 4.44
C PHE A 21 -6.31 -3.45 3.53
N THR A 22 -5.32 -2.74 2.98
CA THR A 22 -4.20 -3.37 2.26
C THR A 22 -3.22 -4.06 3.22
N GLY A 23 -2.40 -4.98 2.72
CA GLY A 23 -1.38 -5.69 3.50
C GLY A 23 -1.68 -7.18 3.71
N TRP A 24 -2.89 -7.65 3.41
CA TRP A 24 -3.24 -9.07 3.45
C TRP A 24 -2.45 -9.89 2.41
N GLU A 25 -1.97 -9.25 1.35
CA GLU A 25 -1.11 -9.87 0.34
C GLU A 25 0.23 -10.35 0.93
N MET A 26 0.69 -9.76 2.04
CA MET A 26 1.94 -10.20 2.67
C MET A 26 1.85 -11.62 3.21
N THR A 27 0.64 -12.10 3.54
CA THR A 27 0.42 -13.49 3.95
C THR A 27 0.77 -14.48 2.84
N ALA A 28 0.66 -14.08 1.57
CA ALA A 28 1.05 -14.94 0.45
C ALA A 28 2.56 -15.19 0.40
N PHE A 29 3.39 -14.24 0.84
CA PHE A 29 4.85 -14.45 0.92
C PHE A 29 5.24 -15.47 1.98
N LEU A 30 4.45 -15.56 3.05
CA LEU A 30 4.64 -16.54 4.11
C LEU A 30 4.02 -17.90 3.80
N ALA A 31 3.34 -18.04 2.65
CA ALA A 31 2.66 -19.28 2.30
C ALA A 31 3.64 -20.45 2.13
N GLU A 32 4.89 -20.19 1.70
CA GLU A 32 5.93 -21.23 1.56
C GLU A 32 6.40 -21.78 2.91
N ASP A 33 6.27 -20.99 3.99
CA ASP A 33 6.66 -21.37 5.34
C ASP A 33 5.51 -22.04 6.13
N MET A 34 4.30 -22.12 5.56
CA MET A 34 3.16 -22.76 6.20
C MET A 34 3.23 -24.28 6.08
N GLU A 35 2.86 -24.99 7.15
CA GLU A 35 2.80 -26.47 7.14
C GLU A 35 1.81 -26.98 6.08
N ASN A 36 0.61 -26.38 5.99
CA ASN A 36 -0.41 -26.76 5.01
C ASN A 36 -0.93 -25.53 4.24
N PRO A 37 -0.16 -24.99 3.27
CA PRO A 37 -0.47 -23.72 2.61
C PRO A 37 -1.85 -23.70 1.94
N LYS A 38 -2.30 -24.85 1.40
CA LYS A 38 -3.62 -24.98 0.75
C LYS A 38 -4.79 -24.69 1.68
N GLN A 39 -4.65 -24.94 2.98
CA GLN A 39 -5.70 -24.73 3.98
C GLN A 39 -5.41 -23.52 4.87
N ASP A 40 -4.14 -23.32 5.22
CA ASP A 40 -3.73 -22.31 6.19
C ASP A 40 -3.74 -20.91 5.60
N LEU A 41 -3.35 -20.75 4.33
CA LEU A 41 -3.36 -19.46 3.64
C LEU A 41 -4.78 -18.86 3.58
N PRO A 42 -5.81 -19.54 3.04
CA PRO A 42 -7.15 -18.97 3.00
C PRO A 42 -7.73 -18.73 4.41
N ARG A 43 -7.45 -19.61 5.38
CA ARG A 43 -7.89 -19.40 6.77
C ARG A 43 -7.26 -18.17 7.39
N SER A 44 -5.96 -17.96 7.18
CA SER A 44 -5.21 -16.81 7.70
C SER A 44 -5.70 -15.49 7.09
N ILE A 45 -5.97 -15.47 5.78
CA ILE A 45 -6.55 -14.29 5.11
C ILE A 45 -7.94 -13.97 5.68
N TRP A 46 -8.84 -14.95 5.79
CA TRP A 46 -10.18 -14.70 6.32
C TRP A 46 -10.19 -14.33 7.80
N ALA A 47 -9.36 -14.99 8.62
CA ALA A 47 -9.25 -14.68 10.04
C ALA A 47 -8.69 -13.26 10.25
N SER A 48 -7.62 -12.88 9.54
CA SER A 48 -7.06 -11.54 9.63
C SER A 48 -8.07 -10.49 9.16
N PHE A 49 -8.77 -10.73 8.05
CA PHE A 49 -9.82 -9.83 7.57
C PHE A 49 -10.92 -9.59 8.61
N VAL A 50 -11.49 -10.66 9.19
CA VAL A 50 -12.57 -10.53 10.20
C VAL A 50 -12.08 -9.78 11.44
N ILE A 51 -10.87 -10.10 11.93
CA ILE A 51 -10.28 -9.43 13.09
C ILE A 51 -10.09 -7.94 12.80
N VAL A 52 -9.51 -7.58 11.66
CA VAL A 52 -9.25 -6.18 11.29
C VAL A 52 -10.56 -5.41 11.11
N VAL A 53 -11.57 -5.99 10.45
CA VAL A 53 -12.90 -5.38 10.31
C VAL A 53 -13.51 -5.05 11.67
N ILE A 54 -13.46 -5.99 12.62
CA ILE A 54 -13.99 -5.77 13.97
C ILE A 54 -13.21 -4.66 14.67
N LEU A 55 -11.87 -4.71 14.66
CA LEU A 55 -11.04 -3.72 15.32
C LEU A 55 -11.23 -2.31 14.73
N TYR A 56 -11.24 -2.18 13.40
CA TYR A 56 -11.47 -0.89 12.73
C TYR A 56 -12.88 -0.38 12.99
N GLY A 57 -13.88 -1.27 13.00
CA GLY A 57 -15.25 -0.93 13.37
C GLY A 57 -15.35 -0.39 14.80
N LEU A 58 -14.67 -1.02 15.77
CA LEU A 58 -14.63 -0.57 17.17
C LEU A 58 -13.93 0.78 17.31
N VAL A 59 -12.81 1.00 16.61
CA VAL A 59 -12.12 2.29 16.59
C VAL A 59 -13.03 3.37 16.00
N ALA A 60 -13.64 3.11 14.85
CA ALA A 60 -14.55 4.05 14.18
C ALA A 60 -15.76 4.38 15.07
N TRP A 61 -16.36 3.38 15.71
CA TRP A 61 -17.46 3.57 16.67
C TRP A 61 -17.06 4.45 17.85
N THR A 62 -15.88 4.18 18.42
CA THR A 62 -15.36 4.93 19.56
C THR A 62 -15.10 6.39 19.18
N VAL A 63 -14.44 6.63 18.04
CA VAL A 63 -14.19 7.99 17.54
C VAL A 63 -15.51 8.69 17.23
N ALA A 64 -16.48 8.03 16.58
CA ALA A 64 -17.78 8.63 16.30
C ALA A 64 -18.57 9.01 17.57
N THR A 65 -18.36 8.30 18.68
CA THR A 65 -19.04 8.55 19.96
C THR A 65 -18.39 9.67 20.78
N TYR A 66 -17.05 9.76 20.76
CA TYR A 66 -16.31 10.61 21.70
C TYR A 66 -15.51 11.74 21.05
N ALA A 67 -15.45 11.82 19.72
CA ALA A 67 -14.66 12.84 19.03
C ALA A 67 -15.20 14.25 19.28
N GLU A 68 -14.26 15.15 19.56
CA GLU A 68 -14.50 16.59 19.69
C GLU A 68 -13.97 17.30 18.43
N GLN A 69 -14.43 18.52 18.17
CA GLN A 69 -14.01 19.31 16.99
C GLN A 69 -12.60 19.93 17.16
N GLU A 70 -11.66 19.14 17.65
CA GLU A 70 -10.29 19.54 17.91
C GLU A 70 -9.33 18.91 16.88
N PRO A 71 -8.26 19.60 16.45
CA PRO A 71 -7.35 19.11 15.40
C PRO A 71 -6.73 17.74 15.70
N LEU A 72 -6.54 17.41 16.99
CA LEU A 72 -5.96 16.13 17.40
C LEU A 72 -6.89 14.95 17.09
N TRP A 73 -8.21 15.12 17.20
CA TRP A 73 -9.17 14.06 16.87
C TRP A 73 -9.25 13.80 15.37
N VAL A 74 -8.95 14.80 14.55
CA VAL A 74 -8.91 14.67 13.09
C VAL A 74 -7.63 13.96 12.64
N ASN A 75 -6.49 14.32 13.21
CA ASN A 75 -5.18 13.85 12.72
C ASN A 75 -4.65 12.61 13.46
N ALA A 76 -4.95 12.47 14.76
CA ALA A 76 -4.44 11.41 15.61
C ALA A 76 -5.49 10.99 16.67
N PRO A 77 -6.66 10.46 16.25
CA PRO A 77 -7.76 10.16 17.16
C PRO A 77 -7.39 9.21 18.29
N VAL A 78 -6.50 8.24 18.03
CA VAL A 78 -6.02 7.29 19.06
C VAL A 78 -5.23 8.00 20.16
N LEU A 79 -4.43 9.01 19.80
CA LEU A 79 -3.67 9.82 20.75
C LEU A 79 -4.58 10.79 21.52
N ALA A 80 -5.61 11.32 20.86
CA ALA A 80 -6.64 12.12 21.52
C ALA A 80 -7.39 11.31 22.58
N MET A 81 -7.80 10.08 22.24
CA MET A 81 -8.46 9.15 23.16
C MET A 81 -7.57 8.78 24.34
N SER A 82 -6.29 8.45 24.10
CA SER A 82 -5.37 8.09 25.18
C SER A 82 -5.13 9.26 26.13
N THR A 83 -5.09 10.49 25.63
CA THR A 83 -4.99 11.71 26.46
C THR A 83 -6.21 11.87 27.36
N LYS A 84 -7.41 11.63 26.83
CA LYS A 84 -8.67 11.75 27.59
C LYS A 84 -8.83 10.65 28.63
N TRP A 85 -8.41 9.42 28.36
CA TRP A 85 -8.67 8.26 29.24
C TRP A 85 -7.50 7.90 30.17
N LEU A 86 -6.26 8.07 29.71
CA LEU A 86 -5.06 7.69 30.46
C LEU A 86 -4.29 8.92 31.00
N GLY A 87 -4.75 10.13 30.70
CA GLY A 87 -4.06 11.38 31.01
C GLY A 87 -2.79 11.60 30.17
N GLU A 88 -2.09 12.69 30.43
CA GLU A 88 -0.87 13.07 29.67
C GLU A 88 0.24 12.01 29.76
N GLY A 89 0.41 11.37 30.92
CA GLY A 89 1.43 10.34 31.13
C GLY A 89 1.19 9.11 30.26
N GLY A 90 -0.05 8.61 30.23
CA GLY A 90 -0.42 7.48 29.38
C GLY A 90 -0.40 7.83 27.89
N SER A 91 -0.80 9.05 27.54
CA SER A 91 -0.73 9.54 26.16
C SER A 91 0.68 9.54 25.60
N LYS A 92 1.69 9.96 26.39
CA LYS A 92 3.10 9.91 25.97
C LYS A 92 3.56 8.49 25.64
N ILE A 93 3.20 7.51 26.45
CA ILE A 93 3.54 6.10 26.22
C ILE A 93 2.88 5.60 24.92
N VAL A 94 1.58 5.86 24.75
CA VAL A 94 0.85 5.50 23.54
C VAL A 94 1.46 6.17 22.29
N GLY A 95 1.82 7.44 22.38
CA GLY A 95 2.50 8.17 21.31
C GLY A 95 3.85 7.57 20.93
N MET A 96 4.66 7.15 21.92
CA MET A 96 5.93 6.46 21.67
C MET A 96 5.71 5.11 20.97
N LEU A 97 4.72 4.33 21.39
CA LEU A 97 4.39 3.04 20.77
C LEU A 97 3.93 3.22 19.31
N ILE A 98 3.03 4.17 19.06
CA ILE A 98 2.57 4.49 17.69
C ILE A 98 3.76 4.92 16.82
N THR A 99 4.63 5.79 17.35
CA THR A 99 5.82 6.25 16.62
C THR A 99 6.76 5.10 16.29
N ALA A 100 7.02 4.20 17.24
CA ALA A 100 7.84 3.02 17.03
C ALA A 100 7.25 2.09 15.95
N LEU A 101 5.93 1.88 15.97
CA LEU A 101 5.23 1.09 14.95
C LEU A 101 5.35 1.71 13.56
N VAL A 102 5.17 3.02 13.43
CA VAL A 102 5.31 3.73 12.15
C VAL A 102 6.76 3.65 11.65
N LEU A 103 7.75 3.87 12.52
CA LEU A 103 9.16 3.77 12.17
C LEU A 103 9.54 2.36 11.69
N ALA A 104 9.06 1.32 12.37
CA ALA A 104 9.30 -0.07 11.95
C ALA A 104 8.75 -0.32 10.52
N ASN A 105 7.54 0.16 10.23
CA ASN A 105 6.95 0.05 8.89
C ASN A 105 7.77 0.82 7.84
N VAL A 106 8.23 2.04 8.15
CA VAL A 106 9.06 2.83 7.23
C VAL A 106 10.38 2.12 6.94
N ILE A 107 11.06 1.56 7.95
CA ILE A 107 12.31 0.80 7.78
C ILE A 107 12.08 -0.44 6.91
N ALA A 108 10.99 -1.17 7.13
CA ALA A 108 10.64 -2.35 6.35
C ALA A 108 10.36 -1.98 4.88
N ALA A 109 9.56 -0.94 4.64
CA ALA A 109 9.25 -0.44 3.30
C ALA A 109 10.51 0.06 2.57
N PHE A 110 11.37 0.82 3.25
CA PHE A 110 12.63 1.32 2.70
C PHE A 110 13.59 0.17 2.33
N THR A 111 13.69 -0.83 3.20
CA THR A 111 14.51 -2.03 2.95
C THR A 111 13.97 -2.83 1.77
N SER A 112 12.65 -2.98 1.66
CA SER A 112 11.99 -3.67 0.55
C SER A 112 12.19 -2.94 -0.78
N ALA A 113 12.02 -1.61 -0.78
CA ALA A 113 12.21 -0.77 -1.97
C ALA A 113 13.67 -0.80 -2.46
N SER A 114 14.64 -0.70 -1.56
CA SER A 114 16.07 -0.76 -1.93
C SER A 114 16.47 -2.12 -2.51
N ARG A 115 15.90 -3.21 -2.00
CA ARG A 115 16.09 -4.56 -2.59
C ARG A 115 15.43 -4.71 -3.96
N ALA A 116 14.26 -4.13 -4.16
CA ALA A 116 13.60 -4.13 -5.47
C ALA A 116 14.43 -3.36 -6.50
N ILE A 117 14.94 -2.18 -6.14
CA ILE A 117 15.84 -1.37 -6.97
C ILE A 117 17.16 -2.11 -7.28
N PHE A 118 17.73 -2.79 -6.29
CA PHE A 118 18.91 -3.63 -6.47
C PHE A 118 18.66 -4.78 -7.46
N SER A 119 17.55 -5.52 -7.31
CA SER A 119 17.19 -6.60 -8.26
C SER A 119 17.01 -6.03 -9.66
N ALA A 120 16.31 -4.90 -9.81
CA ALA A 120 16.15 -4.25 -11.10
C ALA A 120 17.49 -3.88 -11.75
N GLY A 121 18.46 -3.39 -10.97
CA GLY A 121 19.83 -3.12 -11.46
C GLY A 121 20.61 -4.38 -11.83
N ARG A 122 20.42 -5.48 -11.10
CA ARG A 122 21.05 -6.78 -11.39
C ARG A 122 20.48 -7.41 -12.65
N ASP A 123 19.17 -7.27 -12.83
CA ASP A 123 18.43 -7.88 -13.94
C ASP A 123 18.60 -7.11 -15.26
N GLY A 124 19.16 -5.89 -15.20
CA GLY A 124 19.52 -5.06 -16.36
C GLY A 124 18.55 -3.90 -16.65
N LEU A 125 17.45 -3.81 -15.89
CA LEU A 125 16.40 -2.79 -16.03
C LEU A 125 16.88 -1.38 -15.62
N LEU A 126 17.88 -1.30 -14.74
CA LEU A 126 18.50 -0.06 -14.28
C LEU A 126 20.02 -0.10 -14.52
N PRO A 127 20.73 1.04 -14.44
CA PRO A 127 22.18 1.06 -14.59
C PRO A 127 22.87 0.01 -13.72
N ARG A 128 23.77 -0.78 -14.31
CA ARG A 128 24.43 -1.93 -13.64
C ARG A 128 25.06 -1.60 -12.30
N SER A 129 25.50 -0.35 -12.09
CA SER A 129 26.05 0.14 -10.83
C SER A 129 25.10 -0.05 -9.64
N VAL A 130 23.79 0.09 -9.86
CA VAL A 130 22.75 -0.09 -8.84
C VAL A 130 22.59 -1.56 -8.45
N GLY A 131 22.89 -2.49 -9.36
CA GLY A 131 22.89 -3.93 -9.13
C GLY A 131 24.17 -4.50 -8.52
N THR A 132 25.12 -3.64 -8.10
CA THR A 132 26.37 -4.08 -7.47
C THR A 132 26.27 -4.11 -5.95
N THR A 133 27.00 -5.05 -5.33
CA THR A 133 27.14 -5.15 -3.88
C THR A 133 28.56 -4.79 -3.46
N THR A 134 28.72 -4.32 -2.23
CA THR A 134 30.04 -4.19 -1.62
C THR A 134 30.65 -5.55 -1.27
N SER A 135 31.91 -5.55 -0.82
CA SER A 135 32.59 -6.74 -0.30
C SER A 135 31.88 -7.43 0.87
N GLN A 136 31.02 -6.69 1.60
CA GLN A 136 30.20 -7.22 2.70
C GLN A 136 28.80 -7.69 2.23
N GLY A 137 28.52 -7.65 0.92
CA GLY A 137 27.24 -8.06 0.35
C GLY A 137 26.11 -7.03 0.44
N SER A 138 26.41 -5.79 0.87
CA SER A 138 25.39 -4.73 1.00
C SER A 138 25.24 -3.92 -0.29
N PRO A 139 24.02 -3.71 -0.81
CA PRO A 139 23.78 -2.95 -2.05
C PRO A 139 23.74 -1.43 -1.80
N ILE A 140 24.88 -0.84 -1.44
CA ILE A 140 24.96 0.58 -1.01
C ILE A 140 24.41 1.55 -2.07
N PHE A 141 24.67 1.32 -3.37
CA PHE A 141 24.16 2.19 -4.43
C PHE A 141 22.63 2.17 -4.52
N ALA A 142 22.00 0.99 -4.37
CA ALA A 142 20.54 0.88 -4.35
C ALA A 142 19.94 1.53 -3.11
N ILE A 143 20.57 1.37 -1.95
CA ILE A 143 20.17 2.05 -0.70
C ILE A 143 20.23 3.57 -0.88
N PHE A 144 21.33 4.08 -1.42
CA PHE A 144 21.50 5.52 -1.66
C PHE A 144 20.47 6.06 -2.66
N LEU A 145 20.22 5.34 -3.77
CA LEU A 145 19.20 5.74 -4.73
C LEU A 145 17.81 5.76 -4.10
N THR A 146 17.48 4.78 -3.27
CA THR A 146 16.21 4.73 -2.51
C THR A 146 16.08 5.93 -1.59
N TYR A 147 17.15 6.27 -0.87
CA TYR A 147 17.19 7.45 0.00
C TYR A 147 16.95 8.75 -0.76
N VAL A 148 17.61 8.94 -1.91
CA VAL A 148 17.41 10.10 -2.77
C VAL A 148 15.94 10.19 -3.24
N ILE A 149 15.35 9.07 -3.69
CA ILE A 149 13.95 9.03 -4.12
C ILE A 149 13.02 9.45 -2.98
N PHE A 150 13.22 8.91 -1.76
CA PHE A 150 12.40 9.26 -0.60
C PHE A 150 12.51 10.75 -0.25
N ILE A 151 13.72 11.32 -0.25
CA ILE A 151 13.91 12.76 -0.03
C ILE A 151 13.20 13.59 -1.10
N LEU A 152 13.31 13.21 -2.38
CA LEU A 152 12.65 13.93 -3.47
C LEU A 152 11.13 13.92 -3.30
N VAL A 153 10.55 12.78 -2.89
CA VAL A 153 9.10 12.69 -2.60
C VAL A 153 8.71 13.59 -1.43
N ILE A 154 9.51 13.62 -0.35
CA ILE A 154 9.28 14.49 0.81
C ILE A 154 9.36 15.96 0.40
N LEU A 155 10.38 16.35 -0.38
CA LEU A 155 10.56 17.71 -0.86
C LEU A 155 9.43 18.14 -1.80
N ALA A 156 9.03 17.28 -2.74
CA ALA A 156 7.90 17.55 -3.63
C ALA A 156 6.60 17.74 -2.84
N THR A 157 6.35 16.89 -1.84
CA THR A 157 5.20 17.00 -0.94
C THR A 157 5.22 18.33 -0.17
N TYR A 158 6.39 18.75 0.30
CA TYR A 158 6.56 20.01 1.02
C TYR A 158 6.34 21.25 0.13
N ILE A 159 6.79 21.21 -1.14
CA ILE A 159 6.65 22.32 -2.09
C ILE A 159 5.22 22.44 -2.62
N ASP A 160 4.64 21.33 -3.08
CA ASP A 160 3.30 21.31 -3.68
C ASP A 160 2.18 21.33 -2.61
N GLY A 161 2.54 21.15 -1.33
CA GLY A 161 1.59 21.11 -0.23
C GLY A 161 0.67 19.88 -0.25
N PHE A 162 1.15 18.75 -0.79
CA PHE A 162 0.35 17.52 -0.80
C PHE A 162 0.08 17.04 0.62
N ASN A 163 -1.20 16.80 0.92
CA ASN A 163 -1.61 16.23 2.19
C ASN A 163 -1.24 14.74 2.26
N VAL A 164 -1.03 14.25 3.49
CA VAL A 164 -0.78 12.82 3.76
C VAL A 164 -1.87 11.94 3.16
N SER A 165 -3.13 12.39 3.20
CA SER A 165 -4.25 11.67 2.57
C SER A 165 -4.05 11.44 1.08
N THR A 166 -3.53 12.42 0.34
CA THR A 166 -3.22 12.29 -1.09
C THR A 166 -2.13 11.24 -1.31
N LEU A 167 -1.07 11.26 -0.48
CA LEU A 167 0.00 10.26 -0.57
C LEU A 167 -0.51 8.84 -0.30
N LEU A 168 -1.37 8.66 0.71
CA LEU A 168 -1.99 7.38 1.02
C LEU A 168 -2.90 6.89 -0.12
N GLN A 169 -3.63 7.80 -0.77
CA GLN A 169 -4.43 7.46 -1.95
C GLN A 169 -3.55 7.01 -3.12
N LEU A 170 -2.45 7.72 -3.41
CA LEU A 170 -1.50 7.33 -4.47
C LEU A 170 -0.83 5.99 -4.16
N ALA A 171 -0.43 5.77 -2.91
CA ALA A 171 0.14 4.51 -2.46
C ALA A 171 -0.87 3.36 -2.58
N GLY A 172 -2.12 3.57 -2.15
CA GLY A 172 -3.20 2.59 -2.29
C GLY A 172 -3.47 2.24 -3.73
N GLN A 173 -3.48 3.23 -4.62
CA GLN A 173 -3.69 2.99 -6.04
C GLN A 173 -2.67 1.99 -6.61
N ASN A 174 -1.41 2.03 -6.17
CA ASN A 174 -0.38 1.08 -6.62
C ASN A 174 -0.74 -0.37 -6.26
N PHE A 175 -1.29 -0.62 -5.08
CA PHE A 175 -1.76 -1.97 -4.70
C PHE A 175 -2.92 -2.44 -5.56
N PHE A 176 -3.88 -1.58 -5.87
CA PHE A 176 -5.00 -1.94 -6.74
C PHE A 176 -4.56 -2.24 -8.18
N VAL A 177 -3.52 -1.57 -8.69
CA VAL A 177 -2.90 -1.94 -9.99
C VAL A 177 -2.31 -3.35 -9.91
N LEU A 178 -1.60 -3.68 -8.84
CA LEU A 178 -1.05 -5.02 -8.65
C LEU A 178 -2.19 -6.06 -8.61
N TYR A 179 -3.26 -5.79 -7.88
CA TYR A 179 -4.43 -6.68 -7.83
C TYR A 179 -5.09 -6.83 -9.21
N LEU A 180 -5.14 -5.76 -10.02
CA LEU A 180 -5.68 -5.80 -11.38
C LEU A 180 -4.84 -6.71 -12.27
N LEU A 181 -3.51 -6.58 -12.21
CA LEU A 181 -2.57 -7.43 -12.94
C LEU A 181 -2.65 -8.88 -12.48
N SER A 182 -2.77 -9.12 -11.17
CA SER A 182 -2.97 -10.47 -10.62
C SER A 182 -4.28 -11.08 -11.09
N ALA A 183 -5.38 -10.33 -11.10
CA ALA A 183 -6.67 -10.81 -11.61
C ALA A 183 -6.62 -11.12 -13.11
N ALA A 184 -6.01 -10.25 -13.91
CA ALA A 184 -5.80 -10.48 -15.33
C ALA A 184 -4.93 -11.72 -15.59
N GLY A 185 -3.81 -11.85 -14.87
CA GLY A 185 -2.94 -13.03 -14.93
C GLY A 185 -3.67 -14.31 -14.55
N TYR A 186 -4.50 -14.27 -13.51
CA TYR A 186 -5.33 -15.40 -13.10
C TYR A 186 -6.32 -15.83 -14.19
N VAL A 187 -7.01 -14.89 -14.84
CA VAL A 187 -7.92 -15.19 -15.97
C VAL A 187 -7.19 -15.87 -17.12
N VAL A 188 -5.99 -15.39 -17.46
CA VAL A 188 -5.17 -15.92 -18.56
C VAL A 188 -4.68 -17.34 -18.25
N LEU A 189 -4.26 -17.59 -17.01
CA LEU A 189 -3.70 -18.88 -16.58
C LEU A 189 -4.76 -19.97 -16.38
N GLN A 190 -5.98 -19.60 -16.01
CA GLN A 190 -7.04 -20.57 -15.71
C GLN A 190 -7.62 -21.20 -16.98
N ARG A 191 -7.78 -22.52 -16.97
CA ARG A 191 -8.39 -23.28 -18.09
C ARG A 191 -9.89 -23.52 -17.92
N SER A 192 -10.36 -23.61 -16.67
CA SER A 192 -11.76 -23.83 -16.33
C SER A 192 -12.58 -22.54 -16.51
N LEU A 193 -13.74 -22.64 -17.17
CA LEU A 193 -14.66 -21.51 -17.36
C LEU A 193 -15.12 -20.90 -16.03
N VAL A 194 -15.41 -21.73 -15.01
CA VAL A 194 -15.85 -21.25 -13.69
C VAL A 194 -14.77 -20.37 -13.05
N HIS A 195 -13.52 -20.79 -13.11
CA HIS A 195 -12.40 -20.04 -12.55
C HIS A 195 -12.08 -18.78 -13.36
N LYS A 196 -12.30 -18.80 -14.69
CA LYS A 196 -12.23 -17.57 -15.50
C LYS A 196 -13.28 -16.55 -15.11
N TRP A 197 -14.53 -16.97 -14.89
CA TRP A 197 -15.60 -16.07 -14.42
C TRP A 197 -15.27 -15.44 -13.08
N LEU A 198 -14.70 -16.20 -12.13
CA LEU A 198 -14.19 -15.66 -10.87
C LEU A 198 -13.11 -14.60 -11.10
N GLY A 199 -12.18 -14.84 -12.02
CA GLY A 199 -11.15 -13.86 -12.39
C GLY A 199 -11.71 -12.59 -13.04
N TYR A 200 -12.68 -12.71 -13.96
CA TYR A 200 -13.35 -11.54 -14.55
C TYR A 200 -14.13 -10.75 -13.51
N PHE A 201 -14.81 -11.43 -12.60
CA PHE A 201 -15.52 -10.79 -11.51
C PHE A 201 -14.56 -10.00 -10.61
N ALA A 202 -13.43 -10.60 -10.21
CA ALA A 202 -12.38 -9.92 -9.46
C ALA A 202 -11.82 -8.71 -10.23
N PHE A 203 -11.55 -8.86 -11.53
CA PHE A 203 -11.08 -7.78 -12.38
C PHE A 203 -12.05 -6.60 -12.40
N VAL A 204 -13.35 -6.85 -12.60
CA VAL A 204 -14.38 -5.79 -12.59
C VAL A 204 -14.47 -5.10 -11.24
N ILE A 205 -14.40 -5.85 -10.12
CA ILE A 205 -14.41 -5.27 -8.78
C ILE A 205 -13.19 -4.37 -8.57
N VAL A 206 -12.00 -4.80 -8.98
CA VAL A 206 -10.78 -4.00 -8.85
C VAL A 206 -10.89 -2.72 -9.68
N VAL A 207 -11.34 -2.79 -10.93
CA VAL A 207 -11.56 -1.60 -11.78
C VAL A 207 -12.59 -0.65 -11.16
N ALA A 208 -13.70 -1.18 -10.66
CA ALA A 208 -14.71 -0.38 -9.97
C ALA A 208 -14.12 0.29 -8.72
N SER A 209 -13.29 -0.42 -7.95
CA SER A 209 -12.63 0.12 -6.76
C SER A 209 -11.62 1.21 -7.11
N MET A 210 -10.86 1.03 -8.19
CA MET A 210 -9.92 2.03 -8.73
C MET A 210 -10.64 3.31 -9.18
N SER A 211 -11.89 3.22 -9.65
CA SER A 211 -12.68 4.41 -10.04
C SER A 211 -13.07 5.32 -8.87
N LEU A 212 -12.96 4.81 -7.63
CA LEU A 212 -13.23 5.58 -6.41
C LEU A 212 -12.05 6.49 -6.02
N PHE A 213 -10.86 6.23 -6.56
CA PHE A 213 -9.68 7.05 -6.35
C PHE A 213 -9.67 8.25 -7.31
N SER A 214 -8.81 9.23 -7.03
CA SER A 214 -8.70 10.43 -7.87
C SER A 214 -8.24 10.09 -9.31
N LEU A 215 -8.74 10.86 -10.29
CA LEU A 215 -8.33 10.72 -11.69
C LEU A 215 -6.81 10.89 -11.87
N ALA A 216 -6.20 11.79 -11.09
CA ALA A 216 -4.75 11.97 -11.06
C ALA A 216 -4.02 10.70 -10.63
N GLY A 217 -4.54 9.97 -9.63
CA GLY A 217 -4.00 8.68 -9.20
C GLY A 217 -4.11 7.61 -10.29
N LEU A 218 -5.23 7.56 -11.01
CA LEU A 218 -5.40 6.65 -12.15
C LEU A 218 -4.39 6.94 -13.27
N LEU A 219 -4.21 8.21 -13.62
CA LEU A 219 -3.24 8.64 -14.64
C LEU A 219 -1.80 8.33 -14.19
N TYR A 220 -1.46 8.59 -12.93
CA TYR A 220 -0.17 8.25 -12.33
C TYR A 220 0.15 6.75 -12.48
N CYS A 221 -0.80 5.88 -12.14
CA CYS A 221 -0.62 4.44 -12.27
C CYS A 221 -0.58 3.97 -13.73
N GLY A 222 -1.39 4.58 -14.61
CA GLY A 222 -1.32 4.34 -16.04
C GLY A 222 0.06 4.68 -16.61
N LEU A 223 0.61 5.84 -16.24
CA LEU A 223 1.95 6.26 -16.63
C LEU A 223 3.02 5.28 -16.14
N LEU A 224 2.95 4.83 -14.88
CA LEU A 224 3.87 3.82 -14.36
C LEU A 224 3.77 2.48 -15.10
N GLY A 225 2.56 2.03 -15.41
CA GLY A 225 2.35 0.81 -16.20
C GLY A 225 2.93 0.91 -17.60
N VAL A 226 2.72 2.05 -18.27
CA VAL A 226 3.29 2.34 -19.60
C VAL A 226 4.82 2.40 -19.54
N LEU A 227 5.38 3.12 -18.57
CA LEU A 227 6.84 3.18 -18.35
C LEU A 227 7.42 1.79 -18.12
N GLY A 228 6.79 0.97 -17.26
CA GLY A 228 7.17 -0.41 -17.03
C GLY A 228 7.18 -1.23 -18.31
N TYR A 229 6.11 -1.15 -19.11
CA TYR A 229 6.02 -1.83 -20.40
C TYR A 229 7.14 -1.41 -21.36
N TYR A 230 7.44 -0.11 -21.47
CA TYR A 230 8.52 0.39 -22.32
C TYR A 230 9.90 -0.10 -21.87
N ILE A 231 10.19 -0.06 -20.57
CA ILE A 231 11.47 -0.55 -20.02
C ILE A 231 11.65 -2.04 -20.34
N THR A 232 10.62 -2.86 -20.12
CA THR A 232 10.67 -4.30 -20.41
C THR A 232 10.84 -4.57 -21.92
N ASN A 233 10.13 -3.85 -22.79
CA ASN A 233 10.23 -4.05 -24.24
C ASN A 233 11.59 -3.62 -24.82
N ILE A 234 12.19 -2.55 -24.30
CA ILE A 234 13.54 -2.12 -24.69
C ILE A 234 14.54 -3.24 -24.37
N GLU A 235 14.42 -3.87 -23.21
CA GLU A 235 15.35 -4.91 -22.79
C GLU A 235 15.17 -6.24 -23.54
N TYR A 236 13.93 -6.65 -23.85
CA TYR A 236 13.70 -7.79 -24.76
C TYR A 236 14.40 -7.58 -26.11
N LYS A 237 14.41 -6.34 -26.61
CA LYS A 237 15.08 -5.97 -27.86
C LYS A 237 16.60 -5.97 -27.77
N PHE A 238 17.17 -5.72 -26.58
CA PHE A 238 18.62 -5.80 -26.33
C PHE A 238 19.12 -7.22 -26.04
N LYS A 239 18.28 -8.12 -25.50
CA LYS A 239 18.62 -9.54 -25.30
C LYS A 239 18.47 -10.39 -26.57
N SER A 240 17.75 -9.90 -27.58
CA SER A 240 17.52 -10.59 -28.85
C SER A 240 18.50 -10.19 -29.98
N ILE A 241 19.54 -9.40 -29.67
CA ILE A 241 20.64 -9.00 -30.57
C ILE A 241 21.92 -9.59 -29.99
#